data_AF-A0A1W5ZZY6-F1
#
_entry.id   AF-A0A1W5ZZY6-F1
#
_cell.length_a   1.000
_cell.length_b   1.000
_cell.length_c   1.000
_cell.angle_alpha   90.00
_cell.angle_beta   90.00
_cell.angle_gamma   90.00
#
_symmetry.space_group_name_H-M   'P 1'
#
loop_
_entity.id
_entity.type
_entity.pdbx_description
1 polymer ?
#
loop_
_entity_poly.entity_id
_entity_poly.type
_entity_poly.pdbx_seq_one_letter_code
_entity_poly.pdbx_strand_id
1 'polypeptide(L)'
;MALDTFFQEQEESNWLDTLPNYQRDLVNELLSYYSYEEAAVTWLESSTSNTSPFSGQPQPEKKYFEYVKKEVHKLLCGDTNYEAERHELVQLAQKPENKNGIIAMVSALIGAKLGLAATFLAPVIVIIFLTIGKISLNAWCTMESSTN
;
A
#
# COMPACT_ATOMS: atom_id res chain seq x y z
N MET A 1 1.36 6.21 20.83
CA MET A 1 0.55 6.67 19.69
C MET A 1 -0.04 5.44 19.04
N ALA A 2 -1.33 5.43 18.76
CA ALA A 2 -1.97 4.36 18.02
C ALA A 2 -1.93 4.70 16.51
N LEU A 3 -1.95 3.68 15.64
CA LEU A 3 -1.78 3.88 14.19
C LEU A 3 -2.87 4.78 13.60
N ASP A 4 -4.09 4.73 14.14
CA ASP A 4 -5.20 5.59 13.74
C ASP A 4 -4.87 7.07 13.93
N THR A 5 -4.28 7.45 15.07
CA THR A 5 -3.87 8.82 15.36
C THR A 5 -2.79 9.27 14.38
N PHE A 6 -1.83 8.38 14.11
CA PHE A 6 -0.75 8.68 13.16
C PHE A 6 -1.28 8.99 11.76
N PHE A 7 -2.22 8.19 11.22
CA PHE A 7 -2.80 8.44 9.90
C PHE A 7 -3.66 9.72 9.82
N GLN A 8 -4.33 10.10 10.91
CA GLN A 8 -5.13 11.33 10.96
C GLN A 8 -4.26 12.61 10.92
N GLU A 9 -3.03 12.53 11.42
CA GLU A 9 -2.12 13.68 11.47
C GLU A 9 -1.36 13.93 10.15
N GLN A 10 -1.49 13.03 9.15
CA GLN A 10 -0.76 13.15 7.88
C GLN A 10 -1.62 13.76 6.77
N GLU A 11 -1.14 14.84 6.14
CA GLU A 11 -1.70 15.33 4.88
C GLU A 11 -1.38 14.41 3.68
N GLU A 12 -2.21 14.44 2.63
CA GLU A 12 -2.07 13.60 1.43
C GLU A 12 -0.74 13.81 0.69
N SER A 13 -0.35 15.07 0.47
CA SER A 13 0.92 15.43 -0.20
C SER A 13 2.14 14.77 0.48
N ASN A 14 2.07 14.63 1.80
CA ASN A 14 3.17 14.12 2.60
C ASN A 14 3.47 12.64 2.35
N TRP A 15 2.48 11.85 1.93
CA TRP A 15 2.68 10.44 1.61
C TRP A 15 3.35 10.26 0.25
N LEU A 16 2.98 11.11 -0.71
CA LEU A 16 3.55 11.10 -2.06
C LEU A 16 5.03 11.51 -2.08
N ASP A 17 5.45 12.38 -1.16
CA ASP A 17 6.85 12.80 -1.01
C ASP A 17 7.79 11.70 -0.52
N THR A 18 7.26 10.57 -0.08
CA THR A 18 8.07 9.38 0.26
C THR A 18 8.57 8.64 -0.99
N LEU A 19 7.99 8.90 -2.15
CA LEU A 19 8.34 8.28 -3.41
C LEU A 19 9.44 9.07 -4.14
N PRO A 20 10.35 8.40 -4.87
CA PRO A 20 11.21 9.05 -5.85
C PRO A 20 10.38 9.90 -6.82
N ASN A 21 10.91 11.06 -7.23
CA ASN A 21 10.20 12.03 -8.10
C ASN A 21 9.47 11.38 -9.27
N TYR A 22 10.13 10.51 -10.03
CA TYR A 22 9.52 9.80 -11.16
C TYR A 22 8.30 8.95 -10.76
N GLN A 23 8.38 8.20 -9.66
CA GLN A 23 7.25 7.40 -9.18
C GLN A 23 6.12 8.30 -8.68
N ARG A 24 6.46 9.38 -7.96
CA ARG A 24 5.48 10.36 -7.49
C ARG A 24 4.72 11.02 -8.66
N ASP A 25 5.42 11.43 -9.71
CA ASP A 25 4.84 12.11 -10.85
C ASP A 25 3.87 11.18 -11.61
N LEU A 26 4.25 9.92 -11.80
CA LEU A 26 3.37 8.90 -12.39
C LEU A 26 2.15 8.61 -11.51
N VAL A 27 2.31 8.50 -10.19
CA VAL A 27 1.18 8.29 -9.28
C VAL A 27 0.23 9.48 -9.32
N ASN A 28 0.75 10.71 -9.33
CA ASN A 28 -0.07 11.92 -9.45
C ASN A 28 -0.85 11.96 -10.76
N GLU A 29 -0.22 11.56 -11.87
CA GLU A 29 -0.90 11.44 -13.16
C GLU A 29 -2.05 10.42 -13.07
N LEU A 30 -1.81 9.23 -12.52
CA LEU A 30 -2.85 8.21 -12.34
C LEU A 30 -4.00 8.71 -11.46
N LEU A 31 -3.70 9.35 -10.33
CA LEU A 31 -4.71 9.90 -9.41
C LEU A 31 -5.50 11.08 -10.00
N SER A 32 -5.04 11.68 -11.10
CA SER A 32 -5.79 12.72 -11.81
C SER A 32 -6.90 12.16 -12.72
N TYR A 33 -6.79 10.88 -13.11
CA TYR A 33 -7.74 10.21 -14.01
C TYR A 33 -8.56 9.11 -13.33
N TYR A 34 -8.03 8.52 -12.26
CA TYR A 34 -8.57 7.32 -11.63
C TYR A 34 -8.80 7.53 -10.13
N SER A 35 -9.71 6.76 -9.55
CA SER A 35 -9.78 6.62 -8.08
C SER A 35 -8.50 5.99 -7.51
N TYR A 36 -8.28 6.07 -6.20
CA TYR A 36 -7.10 5.45 -5.57
C TYR A 36 -6.99 3.96 -5.87
N GLU A 37 -8.08 3.21 -5.78
CA GLU A 37 -8.09 1.78 -6.07
C GLU A 37 -7.76 1.49 -7.55
N GLU A 38 -8.43 2.18 -8.48
CA GLU A 38 -8.16 2.05 -9.92
C GLU A 38 -6.72 2.46 -10.28
N ALA A 39 -6.17 3.50 -9.64
CA ALA A 39 -4.79 3.93 -9.83
C ALA A 39 -3.80 2.88 -9.34
N ALA A 40 -4.04 2.27 -8.17
CA ALA A 40 -3.21 1.19 -7.64
C ALA A 40 -3.25 -0.08 -8.52
N VAL A 41 -4.44 -0.45 -9.00
CA VAL A 41 -4.60 -1.54 -9.97
C VAL A 41 -3.84 -1.24 -11.25
N THR A 42 -4.02 -0.04 -11.81
CA THR A 42 -3.35 0.39 -13.05
C THR A 42 -1.82 0.40 -12.89
N TRP A 43 -1.30 0.84 -11.74
CA TRP A 43 0.13 0.77 -11.43
C TRP A 43 0.65 -0.68 -11.43
N LEU A 44 -0.08 -1.59 -10.78
CA LEU A 44 0.30 -3.00 -10.69
C LEU A 44 0.20 -3.75 -12.03
N GLU A 45 -0.73 -3.38 -12.89
CA GLU A 45 -0.94 -4.03 -14.19
C GLU A 45 -0.03 -3.50 -15.30
N SER A 46 0.21 -2.18 -15.33
CA SER A 46 1.11 -1.53 -16.31
C SER A 46 2.58 -1.95 -16.18
N SER A 47 2.95 -2.43 -15.00
CA SER A 47 4.31 -2.87 -14.65
C SER A 47 4.52 -4.38 -14.82
N THR A 48 3.46 -5.19 -14.62
CA THR A 48 3.51 -6.65 -14.79
C THR A 48 3.28 -7.09 -16.24
N SER A 49 2.60 -6.28 -17.05
CA SER A 49 2.44 -6.52 -18.50
C SER A 49 3.77 -6.58 -19.26
N ASN A 50 4.82 -5.90 -18.78
CA ASN A 50 6.17 -5.93 -19.37
C ASN A 50 7.05 -7.09 -18.91
N THR A 51 6.61 -7.90 -17.93
CA THR A 51 7.40 -9.00 -17.35
C THR A 51 6.67 -10.35 -17.33
N SER A 52 5.48 -10.42 -17.92
CA SER A 52 4.76 -11.69 -18.06
C SER A 52 5.57 -12.65 -18.96
N PRO A 53 5.82 -13.90 -18.53
CA PRO A 53 6.45 -14.88 -19.40
C PRO A 53 5.57 -15.09 -20.64
N PHE A 54 6.22 -15.25 -21.80
CA PHE A 54 5.63 -15.58 -23.10
C PHE A 54 5.02 -17.00 -23.10
N SER A 55 4.20 -17.34 -22.10
CA SER A 55 3.49 -18.61 -22.00
C SER A 55 2.13 -18.47 -22.66
N GLY A 56 1.84 -19.27 -23.70
CA GLY A 56 0.59 -19.26 -24.46
C GLY A 56 -0.66 -19.77 -23.72
N GLN A 57 -0.75 -19.57 -22.40
CA GLN A 57 -1.95 -19.81 -21.61
C GLN A 57 -2.50 -18.47 -21.10
N PRO A 58 -3.81 -18.22 -21.19
CA PRO A 58 -4.41 -17.08 -20.54
C PRO A 58 -4.14 -17.19 -19.03
N GLN A 59 -3.29 -16.32 -18.50
CA GLN A 59 -3.12 -16.22 -17.05
C GLN A 59 -4.47 -15.74 -16.47
N PRO A 60 -4.94 -16.35 -15.36
CA PRO A 60 -6.08 -15.78 -14.65
C PRO A 60 -5.75 -14.34 -14.31
N GLU A 61 -6.74 -13.45 -14.45
CA GLU A 61 -6.66 -12.03 -14.10
C GLU A 61 -6.00 -11.91 -12.73
N LYS A 62 -4.74 -11.48 -12.71
CA LYS A 62 -3.95 -11.47 -11.49
C LYS A 62 -4.44 -10.29 -10.66
N LYS A 63 -5.33 -10.57 -9.71
CA LYS A 63 -5.81 -9.63 -8.69
C LYS A 63 -4.71 -9.29 -7.67
N TYR A 64 -3.55 -8.84 -8.16
CA TYR A 64 -2.40 -8.49 -7.33
C TYR A 64 -2.74 -7.42 -6.31
N PHE A 65 -3.55 -6.44 -6.71
CA PHE A 65 -4.01 -5.40 -5.81
C PHE A 65 -4.79 -5.98 -4.62
N GLU A 66 -5.71 -6.92 -4.86
CA GLU A 66 -6.46 -7.58 -3.78
C GLU A 66 -5.55 -8.34 -2.82
N TYR A 67 -4.52 -9.00 -3.32
CA TYR A 67 -3.55 -9.68 -2.45
C TYR A 67 -2.72 -8.69 -1.62
N VAL A 68 -2.27 -7.59 -2.23
CA VAL A 68 -1.56 -6.52 -1.51
C VAL A 68 -2.48 -5.90 -0.45
N LYS A 69 -3.69 -5.50 -0.83
CA LYS A 69 -4.70 -4.91 0.05
C LYS A 69 -5.01 -5.83 1.23
N LYS A 70 -5.17 -7.13 0.98
CA LYS A 70 -5.39 -8.15 2.02
C LYS A 70 -4.23 -8.26 3.01
N GLU A 71 -2.99 -8.30 2.54
CA GLU A 71 -1.83 -8.39 3.44
C GLU A 71 -1.61 -7.09 4.21
N VAL A 72 -1.85 -5.93 3.61
CA VAL A 72 -1.81 -4.63 4.31
C VAL A 72 -2.93 -4.53 5.34
N HIS A 73 -4.13 -5.02 5.04
CA HIS A 73 -5.24 -5.07 5.98
C HIS A 73 -4.89 -5.93 7.20
N LYS A 74 -4.35 -7.13 7.00
CA LYS A 74 -3.88 -7.98 8.10
C LYS A 74 -2.85 -7.27 8.99
N LEU A 75 -1.88 -6.60 8.37
CA LEU A 75 -0.83 -5.86 9.09
C LEU A 75 -1.44 -4.74 9.95
N LEU A 76 -2.28 -3.88 9.36
CA LEU A 76 -2.77 -2.68 10.03
C LEU A 76 -3.98 -2.92 10.95
N CYS A 77 -4.81 -3.93 10.66
CA CYS A 77 -6.10 -4.17 11.30
C CYS A 77 -6.09 -5.30 12.35
N GLY A 78 -4.92 -5.78 12.76
CA GLY A 78 -4.84 -6.60 13.98
C GLY A 78 -4.62 -8.10 13.79
N ASP A 79 -4.29 -8.60 12.59
CA ASP A 79 -4.04 -10.03 12.39
C ASP A 79 -2.84 -10.51 13.25
N THR A 80 -2.96 -11.71 13.83
CA THR A 80 -1.95 -12.28 14.73
C THR A 80 -0.65 -12.62 14.01
N ASN A 81 -0.71 -12.91 12.70
CA ASN A 81 0.48 -13.23 11.90
C ASN A 81 1.39 -12.03 11.65
N TYR A 82 0.96 -10.82 12.04
CA TYR A 82 1.67 -9.57 11.87
C TYR A 82 1.88 -8.84 13.20
N GLU A 83 1.72 -9.51 14.35
CA GLU A 83 1.79 -8.85 15.66
C GLU A 83 3.16 -8.19 15.91
N ALA A 84 4.25 -8.90 15.61
CA ALA A 84 5.61 -8.40 15.79
C ALA A 84 5.89 -7.20 14.86
N GLU A 85 5.57 -7.33 13.58
CA GLU A 85 5.78 -6.29 12.58
C GLU A 85 4.88 -5.08 12.83
N ARG A 86 3.66 -5.29 13.32
CA ARG A 86 2.78 -4.20 13.74
C ARG A 86 3.35 -3.44 14.95
N HIS A 87 3.97 -4.14 15.90
CA HIS A 87 4.64 -3.48 17.02
C HIS A 87 5.79 -2.57 16.56
N GLU A 88 6.63 -3.05 15.64
CA GLU A 88 7.70 -2.25 15.03
C GLU A 88 7.13 -1.05 14.25
N LEU A 89 6.05 -1.27 13.49
CA LEU A 89 5.37 -0.20 12.76
C LEU A 89 4.82 0.88 13.70
N VAL A 90 4.21 0.48 14.82
CA VAL A 90 3.73 1.41 15.86
C VAL A 90 4.89 2.22 16.45
N GLN A 91 6.06 1.63 16.65
CA GLN A 91 7.24 2.35 17.13
C GLN A 91 7.73 3.38 16.12
N LEU A 92 7.77 3.02 14.82
CA LEU A 92 8.13 3.97 13.76
C LEU A 92 7.13 5.13 13.67
N ALA A 93 5.83 4.83 13.81
CA ALA A 93 4.74 5.80 13.75
C ALA A 93 4.72 6.80 14.93
N GLN A 94 5.50 6.59 16.00
CA GLN A 94 5.63 7.58 17.08
C GLN A 94 6.28 8.89 16.62
N LYS A 95 6.99 8.85 15.49
CA LYS A 95 7.71 9.99 14.92
C LYS A 95 7.10 10.32 13.56
N PRO A 96 6.38 11.44 13.41
CA PRO A 96 5.73 11.82 12.16
C PRO A 96 6.69 11.91 10.96
N GLU A 97 7.97 12.16 11.19
CA GLU A 97 9.02 12.23 10.16
C GLU A 97 9.40 10.87 9.56
N ASN A 98 9.02 9.75 10.17
CA ASN A 98 9.46 8.40 9.77
C ASN A 98 8.69 7.80 8.59
N LYS A 99 7.95 8.60 7.81
CA LYS A 99 7.09 8.12 6.69
C LYS A 99 7.87 7.25 5.69
N ASN A 100 9.09 7.67 5.33
CA ASN A 100 9.95 6.90 4.44
C ASN A 100 10.30 5.51 5.01
N GLY A 101 10.61 5.46 6.31
CA GLY A 101 10.91 4.20 7.00
C GLY A 101 9.68 3.29 7.06
N ILE A 102 8.51 3.87 7.29
CA ILE A 102 7.23 3.13 7.29
C ILE A 102 6.94 2.55 5.91
N ILE A 103 6.98 3.37 4.84
CA ILE A 103 6.72 2.89 3.48
C ILE A 103 7.74 1.83 3.08
N ALA A 104 9.03 2.02 3.40
CA ALA A 104 10.06 1.04 3.12
C ALA A 104 9.81 -0.30 3.84
N MET A 105 9.50 -0.24 5.14
CA MET A 105 9.21 -1.42 5.96
C MET A 105 7.99 -2.17 5.44
N VAL A 106 6.87 -1.49 5.22
CA VAL A 106 5.61 -2.11 4.76
C VAL A 106 5.82 -2.68 3.36
N SER A 107 6.46 -1.96 2.45
CA SER A 107 6.71 -2.45 1.09
C SER A 107 7.63 -3.67 1.07
N ALA A 108 8.66 -3.69 1.93
CA ALA A 108 9.55 -4.84 2.05
C ALA A 108 8.85 -6.06 2.64
N LEU A 109 8.08 -5.87 3.72
CA LEU A 109 7.35 -6.93 4.39
C LEU A 109 6.31 -7.57 3.47
N ILE A 110 5.45 -6.76 2.87
CA ILE A 110 4.38 -7.24 1.98
C ILE A 110 4.97 -7.81 0.69
N GLY A 111 6.03 -7.18 0.15
CA GLY A 111 6.76 -7.68 -1.01
C GLY A 111 7.35 -9.06 -0.79
N ALA A 112 7.98 -9.29 0.37
CA ALA A 112 8.52 -10.60 0.72
C ALA A 112 7.44 -11.69 0.81
N LYS A 113 6.23 -11.35 1.28
CA LYS A 113 5.09 -12.29 1.38
C LYS A 113 4.51 -12.65 0.01
N LEU A 114 4.45 -11.68 -0.91
CA LEU A 114 3.82 -11.83 -2.22
C LEU A 114 4.79 -12.15 -3.36
N GLY A 115 6.11 -12.17 -3.08
CA GLY A 115 7.14 -12.37 -4.10
C GLY A 115 7.30 -11.17 -5.04
N LEU A 116 7.04 -9.95 -4.54
CA LEU A 116 7.13 -8.70 -5.29
C LEU A 116 8.26 -7.82 -4.75
N ALA A 117 8.90 -7.05 -5.63
CA ALA A 117 9.96 -6.12 -5.21
C ALA A 117 9.39 -4.97 -4.36
N ALA A 118 10.07 -4.61 -3.27
CA ALA A 118 9.63 -3.52 -2.40
C ALA A 118 9.54 -2.17 -3.11
N THR A 119 10.51 -1.87 -4.00
CA THR A 119 10.53 -0.65 -4.81
C THR A 119 9.36 -0.54 -5.78
N PHE A 120 8.81 -1.69 -6.16
CA PHE A 120 7.65 -1.79 -7.03
C PHE A 120 6.33 -1.64 -6.26
N LEU A 121 6.28 -2.13 -5.02
CA LEU A 121 5.11 -2.00 -4.15
C LEU A 121 4.99 -0.63 -3.48
N ALA A 122 6.07 0.10 -3.27
CA ALA A 122 6.03 1.38 -2.53
C ALA A 122 4.96 2.36 -3.04
N PRO A 123 4.78 2.59 -4.35
CA PRO A 123 3.70 3.44 -4.86
C PRO A 123 2.29 2.93 -4.51
N VAL A 124 2.09 1.61 -4.53
CA VAL A 124 0.81 0.99 -4.17
C VAL A 124 0.52 1.17 -2.68
N ILE A 125 1.53 0.97 -1.83
CA ILE A 125 1.38 1.18 -0.38
C ILE A 125 1.04 2.63 -0.08
N VAL A 126 1.71 3.58 -0.75
CA VAL A 126 1.40 5.01 -0.64
C VAL A 126 -0.06 5.29 -1.05
N ILE A 127 -0.53 4.73 -2.17
CA ILE A 127 -1.92 4.91 -2.60
C ILE A 127 -2.92 4.34 -1.58
N ILE A 128 -2.64 3.16 -1.00
CA ILE A 128 -3.48 2.60 0.08
C ILE A 128 -3.48 3.53 1.30
N PHE A 129 -2.32 4.10 1.66
CA PHE A 129 -2.21 4.99 2.81
C PHE A 129 -2.93 6.32 2.58
N LEU A 130 -2.94 6.84 1.36
CA LEU A 130 -3.76 7.98 0.97
C LEU A 130 -5.25 7.69 1.15
N THR A 131 -5.72 6.51 0.72
CA THR A 131 -7.09 6.07 0.94
C THR A 131 -7.41 6.02 2.44
N ILE A 132 -6.53 5.43 3.25
CA ILE A 132 -6.69 5.37 4.71
C ILE A 132 -6.72 6.78 5.32
N GLY A 133 -5.91 7.72 4.83
CA GLY A 133 -5.94 9.12 5.26
C GLY A 133 -7.31 9.77 5.00
N LYS A 134 -7.98 9.44 3.89
CA LYS A 134 -9.30 9.99 3.56
C LYS A 134 -10.46 9.45 4.38
N ILE A 135 -10.45 8.15 4.69
CA ILE A 135 -11.58 7.48 5.37
C ILE A 135 -11.29 7.05 6.81
N SER A 136 -10.08 7.28 7.32
CA SER A 136 -9.51 6.76 8.57
C SER A 136 -9.22 5.26 8.56
N LEU A 137 -8.23 4.84 9.37
CA LEU A 137 -7.85 3.44 9.51
C LEU A 137 -8.99 2.56 10.04
N ASN A 138 -9.74 3.04 11.04
CA ASN A 138 -10.82 2.26 11.65
C ASN A 138 -11.96 1.97 10.66
N ALA A 139 -12.34 2.96 9.84
CA ALA A 139 -13.37 2.75 8.83
C ALA A 139 -12.88 1.80 7.73
N TRP A 140 -11.63 1.98 7.28
CA TRP A 140 -11.02 1.10 6.28
C TRP A 140 -10.98 -0.36 6.75
N CYS A 141 -10.53 -0.62 7.99
CA CYS A 141 -10.51 -1.96 8.56
C CYS A 141 -11.91 -2.61 8.60
N THR A 142 -12.95 -1.83 8.89
CA THR A 142 -14.34 -2.30 8.94
C THR A 142 -14.87 -2.63 7.54
N MET A 143 -14.59 -1.76 6.56
CA MET A 143 -15.01 -1.96 5.16
C MET A 143 -14.41 -3.24 4.58
N GLU A 144 -13.09 -3.42 4.69
CA GLU A 144 -12.39 -4.58 4.15
C GLU A 144 -12.77 -5.90 4.85
N SER A 145 -13.17 -5.85 6.13
CA SER A 145 -13.70 -7.02 6.83
C SER A 145 -15.10 -7.45 6.35
N SER A 146 -15.85 -6.52 5.74
CA SER A 146 -17.23 -6.78 5.26
C SER A 146 -17.26 -7.30 3.81
N THR A 147 -16.14 -7.16 3.09
CA THR A 147 -16.00 -7.56 1.68
C THR A 147 -15.32 -8.94 1.52
N ASN A 148 -14.86 -9.55 2.62
CA ASN A 148 -14.26 -10.89 2.65
C ASN A 148 -15.22 -11.98 3.13
#